data_AF-A0A2E9IHN0-F1
#
_entry.id   AF-A0A2E9IHN0-F1
#
_cell.length_a   1.000
_cell.length_b   1.000
_cell.length_c   1.000
_cell.angle_alpha   90.00
_cell.angle_beta   90.00
_cell.angle_gamma   90.00
#
_symmetry.space_group_name_H-M   'P 1'
#
loop_
_entity.id
_entity.type
_entity.pdbx_description
1 polymer ?
#
loop_
_entity_poly.entity_id
_entity_poly.type
_entity_poly.pdbx_seq_one_letter_code
_entity_poly.pdbx_strand_id
1 'polypeptide(L)'
;MSQKSVRFLTAVLVCILMVIYLPQEAAVAAEEPVNAAMYDVMILSSECDENSSACHGERVEHLVEYYGADWCEPCELIEHELDLLNSSNTFVIQHHPSPADASFLSDSRIRFVEEHRLLFLPSIVLDGEGLLSGSSQGLELSNALSIRETNYSGLSNVILNGSILSWEADRGDRVTVWRTDAVDHQNRNRTHPTLATAQLSFNATDEVGNISSILENENSTFVVILEQSGEYALVSDSLNPSIGIDVFDEAPSTAVKNAQSTPPSQVATLWTIVLVASLLPAIYMRYSIASKPPSAPLQQEE
;
A
#
# COMPACT_ATOMS: atom_id res chain seq x y z
N MET A 1 26.96 46.59 -30.03
CA MET A 1 26.12 45.90 -29.03
C MET A 1 25.34 46.95 -28.27
N SER A 2 24.00 46.90 -28.28
CA SER A 2 23.14 47.94 -27.71
C SER A 2 23.22 47.91 -26.18
N GLN A 3 23.22 49.07 -25.52
CA GLN A 3 23.25 49.20 -24.05
C GLN A 3 22.13 48.38 -23.37
N LYS A 4 21.04 48.10 -24.08
CA LYS A 4 19.93 47.23 -23.64
C LYS A 4 20.30 45.75 -23.60
N SER A 5 21.13 45.24 -24.52
CA SER A 5 21.56 43.85 -24.53
C SER A 5 22.55 43.55 -23.40
N VAL A 6 23.38 44.54 -23.03
CA VAL A 6 24.32 44.42 -21.90
C VAL A 6 23.56 44.33 -20.57
N ARG A 7 22.51 45.14 -20.38
CA ARG A 7 21.66 45.13 -19.17
C ARG A 7 20.86 43.83 -19.00
N PHE A 8 20.37 43.27 -20.11
CA PHE A 8 19.69 41.97 -20.08
C PHE A 8 20.66 40.84 -19.68
N LEU A 9 21.87 40.84 -20.26
CA LEU A 9 22.89 39.84 -19.94
C LEU A 9 23.32 39.91 -18.46
N THR A 10 23.42 41.12 -17.89
CA THR A 10 23.76 41.30 -16.47
C THR A 10 22.63 40.83 -15.56
N ALA A 11 21.37 41.10 -15.90
CA ALA A 11 20.23 40.64 -15.11
C ALA A 11 20.13 39.10 -15.09
N VAL A 12 20.40 38.44 -16.24
CA VAL A 12 20.44 36.98 -16.33
C VAL A 12 21.59 36.41 -15.51
N LEU A 13 22.79 37.01 -15.58
CA LEU A 13 23.95 36.56 -14.80
C LEU A 13 23.70 36.67 -13.28
N VAL A 14 23.04 37.75 -12.83
CA VAL A 14 22.68 37.95 -11.42
C VAL A 14 21.64 36.93 -10.97
N CYS A 15 20.65 36.59 -11.81
CA CYS A 15 19.68 35.55 -11.49
C CYS A 15 20.35 34.17 -11.39
N ILE A 16 21.27 33.85 -12.29
CA ILE A 16 22.04 32.59 -12.26
C ILE A 16 22.89 32.53 -10.98
N LEU A 17 23.57 33.62 -10.61
CA LEU A 17 24.34 33.70 -9.37
C LEU A 17 23.44 33.53 -8.13
N MET A 18 22.24 34.12 -8.10
CA MET A 18 21.30 33.92 -7.00
C MET A 18 20.79 32.48 -6.86
N VAL A 19 20.60 31.76 -7.98
CA VAL A 19 20.23 30.34 -7.96
C VAL A 19 21.36 29.45 -7.41
N ILE A 20 22.62 29.84 -7.62
CA ILE A 20 23.80 29.12 -7.09
C ILE A 20 23.96 29.35 -5.56
N TYR A 21 23.43 30.44 -5.01
CA TYR A 21 23.50 30.75 -3.58
C TYR A 21 22.25 30.33 -2.77
N LEU A 22 21.32 29.59 -3.36
CA LEU A 22 20.30 28.91 -2.56
C LEU A 22 21.02 27.97 -1.58
N PRO A 23 20.70 28.00 -0.28
CA PRO A 23 21.26 27.06 0.66
C PRO A 23 20.88 25.67 0.15
N GLN A 24 21.91 24.93 -0.26
CA GLN A 24 21.80 23.51 -0.51
C GLN A 24 21.52 22.91 0.88
N GLU A 25 20.24 22.82 1.25
CA GLU A 25 19.85 21.95 2.35
C GLU A 25 20.51 20.60 2.04
N ALA A 26 21.47 20.24 2.89
CA ALA A 26 22.03 18.91 2.84
C ALA A 26 20.82 18.00 2.95
N ALA A 27 20.54 17.26 1.87
CA ALA A 27 19.66 16.12 1.94
C ALA A 27 20.26 15.24 3.05
N VAL A 28 19.69 15.35 4.24
CA VAL A 28 19.85 14.34 5.26
C VAL A 28 19.46 13.07 4.53
N ALA A 29 20.39 12.13 4.41
CA ALA A 29 20.07 10.81 3.91
C ALA A 29 18.92 10.33 4.80
N ALA A 30 17.70 10.38 4.28
CA ALA A 30 16.58 9.71 4.90
C ALA A 30 17.03 8.25 4.98
N GLU A 31 17.05 7.69 6.19
CA GLU A 31 17.11 6.24 6.32
C GLU A 31 16.02 5.68 5.41
N GLU A 32 16.39 4.76 4.51
CA GLU A 32 15.40 4.16 3.62
C GLU A 32 14.27 3.58 4.49
N PRO A 33 13.00 3.84 4.13
CA PRO A 33 11.89 3.32 4.90
C PRO A 33 12.02 1.80 4.98
N VAL A 34 11.98 1.25 6.18
CA VAL A 34 11.89 -0.19 6.36
C VAL A 34 10.55 -0.61 5.78
N ASN A 35 10.58 -1.39 4.69
CA ASN A 35 9.36 -1.93 4.09
C ASN A 35 8.68 -2.85 5.11
N ALA A 36 7.35 -2.80 5.13
CA ALA A 36 6.60 -3.80 5.87
C ALA A 36 6.82 -5.18 5.25
N ALA A 37 6.75 -6.19 6.11
CA ALA A 37 6.89 -7.57 5.72
C ALA A 37 6.05 -8.45 6.65
N MET A 38 5.39 -9.44 6.07
CA MET A 38 4.68 -10.49 6.81
C MET A 38 5.61 -11.70 6.96
N TYR A 39 5.88 -12.11 8.19
CA TYR A 39 6.83 -13.19 8.47
C TYR A 39 6.16 -14.52 8.78
N ASP A 40 5.07 -14.51 9.55
CA ASP A 40 4.40 -15.73 9.99
C ASP A 40 2.91 -15.46 10.24
N VAL A 41 2.09 -16.48 10.06
CA VAL A 41 0.64 -16.42 10.25
C VAL A 41 0.17 -17.70 10.93
N MET A 42 -0.51 -17.53 12.07
CA MET A 42 -1.15 -18.62 12.79
C MET A 42 -2.63 -18.33 13.05
N ILE A 43 -3.44 -19.37 13.00
CA ILE A 43 -4.89 -19.31 13.21
C ILE A 43 -5.24 -20.02 14.50
N LEU A 44 -6.12 -19.40 15.29
CA LEU A 44 -6.69 -19.97 16.50
C LEU A 44 -8.22 -19.93 16.35
N SER A 45 -8.88 -21.07 16.38
CA SER A 45 -10.34 -21.10 16.56
C SER A 45 -10.68 -20.81 18.01
N SER A 46 -11.76 -20.06 18.29
CA SER A 46 -12.26 -19.94 19.67
C SER A 46 -12.83 -21.25 20.23
N GLU A 47 -13.08 -22.26 19.36
CA GLU A 47 -13.70 -23.54 19.71
C GLU A 47 -12.72 -24.59 20.24
N CYS A 48 -11.49 -24.23 20.65
CA CYS A 48 -10.54 -25.24 21.10
C CYS A 48 -11.11 -26.06 22.25
N ASP A 49 -11.10 -27.37 22.03
CA ASP A 49 -11.75 -28.42 22.83
C ASP A 49 -11.99 -28.04 24.29
N GLU A 50 -13.26 -28.12 24.71
CA GLU A 50 -13.71 -27.95 26.10
C GLU A 50 -12.96 -28.84 27.13
N ASN A 51 -12.08 -29.76 26.68
CA ASN A 51 -11.25 -30.65 27.47
C ASN A 51 -9.78 -30.23 27.63
N SER A 52 -9.28 -29.23 26.90
CA SER A 52 -7.92 -28.71 27.04
C SER A 52 -7.93 -27.20 27.24
N SER A 53 -7.41 -26.73 28.38
CA SER A 53 -7.46 -25.32 28.81
C SER A 53 -6.68 -24.32 27.95
N ALA A 54 -6.14 -24.72 26.79
CA ALA A 54 -5.27 -23.90 25.96
C ALA A 54 -5.47 -24.19 24.47
N CYS A 55 -5.76 -23.15 23.70
CA CYS A 55 -5.84 -23.13 22.24
C CYS A 55 -4.44 -23.02 21.64
N HIS A 56 -4.04 -23.96 20.79
CA HIS A 56 -2.77 -23.90 20.07
C HIS A 56 -2.98 -23.36 18.66
N GLY A 57 -2.11 -22.43 18.24
CA GLY A 57 -2.17 -21.85 16.90
C GLY A 57 -1.72 -22.83 15.83
N GLU A 58 -2.45 -22.85 14.72
CA GLU A 58 -2.11 -23.64 13.54
C GLU A 58 -1.60 -22.71 12.43
N ARG A 59 -0.44 -23.03 11.87
CA ARG A 59 0.17 -22.25 10.79
C ARG A 59 -0.52 -22.57 9.46
N VAL A 60 -0.87 -21.54 8.71
CA VAL A 60 -1.41 -21.66 7.36
C VAL A 60 -0.29 -21.74 6.32
N GLU A 61 -0.60 -22.24 5.14
CA GLU A 61 0.29 -22.16 3.98
C GLU A 61 0.14 -20.80 3.29
N HIS A 62 -1.10 -20.33 3.13
CA HIS A 62 -1.38 -19.02 2.53
C HIS A 62 -2.35 -18.19 3.37
N LEU A 63 -2.12 -16.87 3.38
CA LEU A 63 -3.07 -15.89 3.86
C LEU A 63 -3.59 -15.04 2.68
N VAL A 64 -4.90 -14.98 2.55
CA VAL A 64 -5.59 -14.14 1.57
C VAL A 64 -6.29 -13.02 2.31
N GLU A 65 -5.83 -11.78 2.14
CA GLU A 65 -6.54 -10.60 2.63
C GLU A 65 -7.40 -10.03 1.49
N TYR A 66 -8.71 -10.27 1.55
CA TYR A 66 -9.68 -9.77 0.58
C TYR A 66 -10.31 -8.46 1.05
N TYR A 67 -10.29 -7.43 0.20
CA TYR A 67 -10.85 -6.12 0.48
C TYR A 67 -12.08 -5.88 -0.40
N GLY A 68 -13.25 -5.79 0.22
CA GLY A 68 -14.55 -5.64 -0.43
C GLY A 68 -15.47 -4.63 0.25
N ALA A 69 -16.74 -4.61 -0.18
CA ALA A 69 -17.83 -3.89 0.49
C ALA A 69 -19.19 -4.39 0.01
N ASP A 70 -20.22 -4.32 0.84
CA ASP A 70 -21.58 -4.79 0.54
C ASP A 70 -22.26 -4.00 -0.59
N TRP A 71 -21.84 -2.76 -0.82
CA TRP A 71 -22.33 -1.90 -1.90
C TRP A 71 -21.52 -2.07 -3.20
N CYS A 72 -20.42 -2.82 -3.18
CA CYS A 72 -19.55 -3.02 -4.33
C CYS A 72 -20.10 -4.13 -5.23
N GLU A 73 -20.67 -3.76 -6.38
CA GLU A 73 -21.17 -4.73 -7.35
C GLU A 73 -20.05 -5.63 -7.94
N PRO A 74 -18.86 -5.11 -8.34
CA PRO A 74 -17.78 -5.96 -8.86
C PRO A 74 -17.20 -6.96 -7.85
N CYS A 75 -17.42 -6.75 -6.56
CA CYS A 75 -16.94 -7.59 -5.47
C CYS A 75 -17.64 -8.95 -5.43
N GLU A 76 -18.89 -9.02 -5.91
CA GLU A 76 -19.73 -10.23 -5.86
C GLU A 76 -19.10 -11.42 -6.57
N LEU A 77 -18.43 -11.18 -7.70
CA LEU A 77 -17.78 -12.24 -8.47
C LEU A 77 -16.63 -12.90 -7.70
N ILE A 78 -15.91 -12.10 -6.91
CA ILE A 78 -14.76 -12.57 -6.14
C ILE A 78 -15.23 -13.29 -4.88
N GLU A 79 -16.25 -12.76 -4.21
CA GLU A 79 -16.79 -13.39 -3.01
C GLU A 79 -17.32 -14.79 -3.30
N HIS A 80 -17.93 -15.00 -4.48
CA HIS A 80 -18.34 -16.35 -4.88
C HIS A 80 -17.14 -17.30 -5.09
N GLU A 81 -16.02 -16.83 -5.64
CA GLU A 81 -14.80 -17.63 -5.78
C GLU A 81 -14.20 -17.94 -4.40
N LEU A 82 -14.22 -16.99 -3.46
CA LEU A 82 -13.77 -17.20 -2.08
C LEU A 82 -14.60 -18.24 -1.35
N ASP A 83 -15.93 -18.25 -1.54
CA ASP A 83 -16.82 -19.28 -0.97
C ASP A 83 -16.50 -20.69 -1.49
N LEU A 84 -15.95 -20.79 -2.71
CA LEU A 84 -15.55 -22.04 -3.34
C LEU A 84 -14.13 -22.47 -2.98
N LEU A 85 -13.33 -21.58 -2.38
CA LEU A 85 -11.95 -21.83 -2.00
C LEU A 85 -11.90 -22.78 -0.78
N ASN A 86 -12.04 -24.07 -1.06
CA ASN A 86 -11.98 -25.13 -0.05
C ASN A 86 -10.55 -25.67 0.07
N SER A 87 -9.67 -24.87 0.65
CA SER A 87 -8.28 -25.22 0.96
C SER A 87 -8.11 -25.25 2.48
N SER A 88 -7.76 -26.41 3.06
CA SER A 88 -7.48 -26.51 4.49
C SER A 88 -6.25 -25.70 4.93
N ASN A 89 -5.41 -25.28 3.98
CA ASN A 89 -4.15 -24.63 4.24
C ASN A 89 -4.15 -23.14 3.87
N THR A 90 -5.26 -22.62 3.34
CA THR A 90 -5.41 -21.21 3.00
C THR A 90 -6.44 -20.59 3.91
N PHE A 91 -6.09 -19.48 4.57
CA PHE A 91 -7.06 -18.71 5.34
C PHE A 91 -7.37 -17.40 4.63
N VAL A 92 -8.66 -17.03 4.60
CA VAL A 92 -9.14 -15.79 4.01
C VAL A 92 -9.59 -14.85 5.12
N ILE A 93 -9.04 -13.65 5.18
CA ILE A 93 -9.60 -12.55 5.97
C ILE A 93 -10.36 -11.64 5.01
N GLN A 94 -11.64 -11.39 5.27
CA GLN A 94 -12.42 -10.42 4.52
C GLN A 94 -12.41 -9.07 5.26
N HIS A 95 -12.17 -7.99 4.53
CA HIS A 95 -12.05 -6.64 5.06
C HIS A 95 -13.07 -5.72 4.40
N HIS A 96 -13.79 -4.95 5.22
CA HIS A 96 -14.64 -3.84 4.77
C HIS A 96 -14.04 -2.48 5.17
N PRO A 97 -13.18 -1.89 4.31
CA PRO A 97 -12.51 -0.61 4.59
C PRO A 97 -13.37 0.62 4.28
N SER A 98 -14.58 0.45 3.72
CA SER A 98 -15.44 1.57 3.31
C SER A 98 -16.38 1.99 4.44
N PRO A 99 -16.35 3.27 4.91
CA PRO A 99 -17.28 3.77 5.92
C PRO A 99 -18.76 3.81 5.47
N ALA A 100 -19.03 3.57 4.19
CA ALA A 100 -20.39 3.44 3.68
C ALA A 100 -21.01 2.08 3.98
N ASP A 101 -20.21 1.13 4.46
CA ASP A 101 -20.63 -0.21 4.85
C ASP A 101 -21.02 -0.25 6.35
N ALA A 102 -22.14 -0.86 6.72
CA ALA A 102 -22.51 -0.99 8.14
C ALA A 102 -21.54 -1.88 8.93
N SER A 103 -20.81 -2.76 8.25
CA SER A 103 -19.76 -3.62 8.84
C SER A 103 -18.35 -3.04 8.67
N PHE A 104 -18.26 -1.73 8.44
CA PHE A 104 -17.01 -0.99 8.39
C PHE A 104 -16.15 -1.20 9.64
N LEU A 105 -14.87 -1.52 9.43
CA LEU A 105 -13.85 -1.56 10.47
C LEU A 105 -12.73 -0.55 10.15
N SER A 106 -12.40 0.32 11.13
CA SER A 106 -11.36 1.33 10.97
C SER A 106 -9.98 0.72 10.72
N ASP A 107 -9.66 -0.39 11.38
CA ASP A 107 -8.38 -1.06 11.23
C ASP A 107 -8.24 -1.68 9.83
N SER A 108 -9.32 -2.25 9.29
CA SER A 108 -9.38 -2.71 7.90
C SER A 108 -9.12 -1.57 6.91
N ARG A 109 -9.59 -0.35 7.21
CA ARG A 109 -9.30 0.83 6.39
C ARG A 109 -7.85 1.27 6.48
N ILE A 110 -7.25 1.27 7.66
CA ILE A 110 -5.82 1.60 7.83
C ILE A 110 -4.97 0.58 7.06
N ARG A 111 -5.24 -0.71 7.23
CA ARG A 111 -4.59 -1.79 6.48
C ARG A 111 -4.71 -1.61 4.97
N PHE A 112 -5.90 -1.25 4.48
CA PHE A 112 -6.16 -0.98 3.05
C PHE A 112 -5.43 0.27 2.51
N VAL A 113 -5.57 1.42 3.18
CA VAL A 113 -5.13 2.73 2.66
C VAL A 113 -3.66 3.01 2.97
N GLU A 114 -3.21 2.70 4.18
CA GLU A 114 -1.92 3.14 4.70
C GLU A 114 -0.87 2.04 4.57
N GLU A 115 -1.19 0.81 4.98
CA GLU A 115 -0.20 -0.28 4.97
C GLU A 115 -0.06 -0.91 3.58
N HIS A 116 -1.15 -1.28 2.93
CA HIS A 116 -1.15 -1.87 1.58
C HIS A 116 -1.27 -0.85 0.44
N ARG A 117 -1.65 0.39 0.74
CA ARG A 117 -1.80 1.49 -0.25
C ARG A 117 -2.66 1.13 -1.46
N LEU A 118 -3.71 0.35 -1.22
CA LEU A 118 -4.63 -0.13 -2.24
C LEU A 118 -5.51 1.03 -2.72
N LEU A 119 -5.78 1.06 -4.03
CA LEU A 119 -6.48 2.17 -4.68
C LEU A 119 -7.97 1.90 -4.90
N PHE A 120 -8.34 0.63 -5.12
CA PHE A 120 -9.69 0.26 -5.58
C PHE A 120 -10.19 -1.02 -4.91
N LEU A 121 -11.51 -1.15 -4.85
CA LEU A 121 -12.20 -2.39 -4.48
C LEU A 121 -12.74 -3.08 -5.75
N PRO A 122 -12.78 -4.42 -5.82
CA PRO A 122 -12.12 -5.33 -4.90
C PRO A 122 -10.59 -5.33 -5.09
N SER A 123 -9.85 -5.65 -4.04
CA SER A 123 -8.44 -5.99 -4.12
C SER A 123 -8.15 -7.20 -3.23
N ILE A 124 -7.20 -8.02 -3.62
CA ILE A 124 -6.74 -9.19 -2.86
C ILE A 124 -5.24 -9.08 -2.66
N VAL A 125 -4.79 -9.20 -1.41
CA VAL A 125 -3.38 -9.31 -1.06
C VAL A 125 -3.10 -10.76 -0.68
N LEU A 126 -2.07 -11.35 -1.28
CA LEU A 126 -1.62 -12.72 -1.07
C LEU A 126 -0.33 -12.70 -0.27
N ASP A 127 -0.37 -13.31 0.91
CA ASP A 127 0.79 -13.54 1.76
C ASP A 127 1.59 -12.28 2.14
N GLY A 128 0.93 -11.11 2.14
CA GLY A 128 1.56 -9.82 2.39
C GLY A 128 2.46 -9.30 1.25
N GLU A 129 2.49 -9.95 0.09
CA GLU A 129 3.39 -9.59 -1.02
C GLU A 129 2.68 -9.50 -2.36
N GLY A 130 1.81 -10.47 -2.66
CA GLY A 130 1.10 -10.56 -3.94
C GLY A 130 -0.12 -9.66 -4.00
N LEU A 131 -0.43 -9.14 -5.18
CA LEU A 131 -1.61 -8.28 -5.42
C LEU A 131 -2.40 -8.74 -6.65
N LEU A 132 -3.70 -8.92 -6.46
CA LEU A 132 -4.70 -9.01 -7.51
C LEU A 132 -5.70 -7.88 -7.33
N SER A 133 -5.75 -6.94 -8.29
CA SER A 133 -6.60 -5.75 -8.22
C SER A 133 -7.74 -5.80 -9.25
N GLY A 134 -8.95 -5.60 -8.76
CA GLY A 134 -10.18 -5.67 -9.55
C GLY A 134 -10.69 -7.10 -9.77
N SER A 135 -11.92 -7.19 -10.25
CA SER A 135 -12.61 -8.48 -10.40
C SER A 135 -11.99 -9.39 -11.46
N SER A 136 -11.41 -8.86 -12.54
CA SER A 136 -10.78 -9.70 -13.57
C SER A 136 -9.54 -10.43 -13.03
N GLN A 137 -8.73 -9.76 -12.21
CA GLN A 137 -7.54 -10.35 -11.62
C GLN A 137 -7.88 -11.22 -10.43
N GLY A 138 -8.90 -10.86 -9.63
CA GLY A 138 -9.32 -11.69 -8.51
C GLY A 138 -9.80 -13.08 -8.94
N LEU A 139 -10.31 -13.25 -10.17
CA LEU A 139 -10.64 -14.56 -10.74
C LEU A 139 -9.39 -15.42 -11.07
N GLU A 140 -8.18 -14.85 -11.00
CA GLU A 140 -6.91 -15.57 -11.12
C GLU A 140 -6.40 -16.10 -9.76
N LEU A 141 -7.15 -15.89 -8.65
CA LEU A 141 -6.75 -16.25 -7.28
C LEU A 141 -6.28 -17.70 -7.14
N SER A 142 -7.11 -18.66 -7.57
CA SER A 142 -6.78 -20.09 -7.48
C SER A 142 -5.48 -20.44 -8.22
N ASN A 143 -5.20 -19.77 -9.33
CA ASN A 143 -3.95 -19.94 -10.07
C ASN A 143 -2.77 -19.28 -9.36
N ALA A 144 -2.94 -18.05 -8.86
CA ALA A 144 -1.93 -17.32 -8.11
C ALA A 144 -1.47 -18.10 -6.86
N LEU A 145 -2.41 -18.64 -6.09
CA LEU A 145 -2.11 -19.50 -4.93
C LEU A 145 -1.32 -20.74 -5.33
N SER A 146 -1.64 -21.37 -6.47
CA SER A 146 -0.95 -22.61 -6.91
C SER A 146 0.51 -22.44 -7.31
N ILE A 147 0.94 -21.20 -7.59
CA ILE A 147 2.30 -20.89 -8.04
C ILE A 147 3.15 -20.18 -6.99
N ARG A 148 2.52 -19.62 -5.94
CA ARG A 148 3.25 -18.97 -4.85
C ARG A 148 3.85 -20.03 -3.93
N GLU A 149 5.10 -19.82 -3.57
CA GLU A 149 5.74 -20.54 -2.47
C GLU A 149 5.83 -19.59 -1.28
N THR A 150 5.16 -19.94 -0.19
CA THR A 150 5.23 -19.22 1.09
C THR A 150 6.04 -20.01 2.10
N ASN A 151 6.77 -19.30 2.95
CA ASN A 151 7.54 -19.92 4.03
C ASN A 151 7.36 -19.13 5.32
N TYR A 152 6.15 -19.19 5.85
CA TYR A 152 5.83 -18.57 7.13
C TYR A 152 6.67 -19.14 8.26
N SER A 153 7.40 -18.26 8.93
CA SER A 153 8.30 -18.60 10.02
C SER A 153 8.56 -17.40 10.92
N GLY A 154 8.72 -17.69 12.21
CA GLY A 154 9.16 -16.73 13.21
C GLY A 154 8.27 -16.71 14.45
N LEU A 155 7.04 -17.21 14.37
CA LEU A 155 6.19 -17.48 15.52
C LEU A 155 6.36 -18.92 16.03
N SER A 156 6.43 -19.06 17.34
CA SER A 156 6.34 -20.34 18.04
C SER A 156 5.56 -20.19 19.34
N ASN A 157 5.09 -21.32 19.89
CA ASN A 157 4.32 -21.34 21.15
C ASN A 157 3.14 -20.35 21.17
N VAL A 158 2.46 -20.16 20.03
CA VAL A 158 1.25 -19.32 19.96
C VAL A 158 0.12 -20.05 20.65
N ILE A 159 -0.23 -19.59 21.85
CA ILE A 159 -1.19 -20.24 22.72
C ILE A 159 -2.16 -19.20 23.28
N LEU A 160 -3.47 -19.44 23.10
CA LEU A 160 -4.53 -18.67 23.73
C LEU A 160 -5.09 -19.42 24.94
N ASN A 161 -4.99 -18.81 26.12
CA ASN A 161 -5.53 -19.34 27.37
C ASN A 161 -6.44 -18.30 28.02
N GLY A 162 -7.75 -18.52 27.91
CA GLY A 162 -8.76 -17.53 28.29
C GLY A 162 -8.61 -16.26 27.45
N SER A 163 -8.28 -15.13 28.09
CA SER A 163 -8.07 -13.86 27.40
C SER A 163 -6.61 -13.49 27.16
N ILE A 164 -5.68 -14.39 27.47
CA ILE A 164 -4.25 -14.15 27.38
C ILE A 164 -3.72 -14.94 26.18
N LEU A 165 -3.27 -14.22 25.17
CA LEU A 165 -2.51 -14.77 24.05
C LEU A 165 -1.03 -14.72 24.43
N SER A 166 -0.32 -15.82 24.22
CA SER A 166 1.13 -15.93 24.39
C SER A 166 1.77 -16.37 23.08
N TRP A 167 2.99 -15.91 22.82
CA TRP A 167 3.77 -16.23 21.63
C TRP A 167 5.26 -16.05 21.90
N GLU A 168 6.08 -16.68 21.08
CA GLU A 168 7.52 -16.40 20.97
C GLU A 168 7.82 -15.98 19.53
N ALA A 169 8.51 -14.85 19.36
CA ALA A 169 8.86 -14.30 18.05
C ALA A 169 10.39 -14.21 17.88
N ASP A 170 10.92 -14.68 16.75
CA ASP A 170 12.36 -14.61 16.43
C ASP A 170 12.76 -13.39 15.57
N ARG A 171 11.76 -12.69 15.01
CA ARG A 171 11.89 -11.54 14.10
C ARG A 171 10.62 -10.69 14.14
N GLY A 172 10.60 -9.62 13.35
CA GLY A 172 9.50 -8.66 13.31
C GLY A 172 9.47 -7.74 14.53
N ASP A 173 8.65 -6.71 14.45
CA ASP A 173 8.47 -5.75 15.54
C ASP A 173 7.05 -5.76 16.11
N ARG A 174 6.10 -6.33 15.36
CA ARG A 174 4.67 -6.28 15.69
C ARG A 174 4.02 -7.64 15.54
N VAL A 175 3.17 -7.98 16.50
CA VAL A 175 2.19 -9.07 16.40
C VAL A 175 0.81 -8.45 16.31
N THR A 176 0.13 -8.72 15.21
CA THR A 176 -1.23 -8.24 14.94
C THR A 176 -2.20 -9.41 15.05
N VAL A 177 -3.27 -9.21 15.80
CA VAL A 177 -4.33 -10.20 16.01
C VAL A 177 -5.62 -9.66 15.40
N TRP A 178 -6.09 -10.31 14.35
CA TRP A 178 -7.41 -10.04 13.77
C TRP A 178 -8.44 -11.01 14.34
N ARG A 179 -9.60 -10.50 14.73
CA ARG A 179 -10.79 -11.33 14.94
C ARG A 179 -11.62 -11.34 13.67
N THR A 180 -11.97 -12.53 13.21
CA THR A 180 -12.91 -12.73 12.11
C THR A 180 -14.16 -13.46 12.58
N ASP A 181 -15.31 -12.98 12.14
CA ASP A 181 -16.62 -13.54 12.45
C ASP A 181 -17.45 -13.77 11.18
N ALA A 182 -18.44 -14.65 11.31
CA ALA A 182 -19.51 -14.78 10.31
C ALA A 182 -20.47 -13.59 10.44
N VAL A 183 -20.54 -12.73 9.43
CA VAL A 183 -21.37 -11.51 9.43
C VAL A 183 -22.30 -11.49 8.23
N ASP A 184 -23.59 -11.27 8.47
CA ASP A 184 -24.57 -11.18 7.40
C ASP A 184 -24.33 -9.97 6.49
N HIS A 185 -24.45 -10.20 5.19
CA HIS A 185 -24.38 -9.15 4.19
C HIS A 185 -25.64 -8.27 4.27
N GLN A 186 -25.48 -6.94 4.24
CA GLN A 186 -26.59 -5.99 4.44
C GLN A 186 -27.68 -6.11 3.38
N ASN A 187 -27.27 -6.18 2.12
CA ASN A 187 -28.18 -6.04 0.97
C ASN A 187 -28.51 -7.37 0.28
N ARG A 188 -27.96 -8.49 0.76
CA ARG A 188 -28.04 -9.79 0.09
C ARG A 188 -28.25 -10.88 1.13
N ASN A 189 -28.94 -11.95 0.74
CA ASN A 189 -29.19 -13.10 1.61
C ASN A 189 -27.99 -14.05 1.61
N ARG A 190 -26.85 -13.58 2.12
CA ARG A 190 -25.61 -14.35 2.28
C ARG A 190 -24.82 -13.83 3.49
N THR A 191 -23.85 -14.61 3.93
CA THR A 191 -23.00 -14.31 5.08
C THR A 191 -21.56 -14.27 4.62
N HIS A 192 -20.81 -13.29 5.10
CA HIS A 192 -19.35 -13.22 5.00
C HIS A 192 -18.77 -14.14 6.07
N PRO A 193 -18.14 -15.28 5.72
CA PRO A 193 -17.75 -16.29 6.72
C PRO A 193 -16.60 -15.86 7.64
N THR A 194 -15.72 -14.98 7.16
CA THR A 194 -14.47 -14.60 7.86
C THR A 194 -14.22 -13.10 7.80
N LEU A 195 -15.27 -12.31 8.05
CA LEU A 195 -15.17 -10.86 8.06
C LEU A 195 -14.42 -10.36 9.29
N ALA A 196 -13.39 -9.53 9.09
CA ALA A 196 -12.65 -8.87 10.15
C ALA A 196 -13.58 -7.92 10.93
N THR A 197 -13.76 -8.18 12.22
CA THR A 197 -14.63 -7.39 13.12
C THR A 197 -13.87 -6.66 14.22
N ALA A 198 -12.63 -7.05 14.50
CA ALA A 198 -11.76 -6.35 15.43
C ALA A 198 -10.29 -6.65 15.17
N GLN A 199 -9.40 -5.80 15.68
CA GLN A 199 -7.96 -5.94 15.57
C GLN A 199 -7.27 -5.46 16.86
N LEU A 200 -6.15 -6.10 17.21
CA LEU A 200 -5.22 -5.63 18.24
C LEU A 200 -3.77 -5.81 17.78
N SER A 201 -2.89 -4.86 18.11
CA SER A 201 -1.44 -4.99 17.90
C SER A 201 -0.68 -5.01 19.22
N PHE A 202 0.39 -5.79 19.25
CA PHE A 202 1.34 -5.90 20.36
C PHE A 202 2.77 -5.80 19.83
N ASN A 203 3.75 -5.47 20.68
CA ASN A 203 5.15 -5.59 20.25
C ASN A 203 5.50 -7.07 20.18
N ALA A 204 6.26 -7.47 19.15
CA ALA A 204 6.67 -8.86 18.99
C ALA A 204 7.46 -9.40 20.20
N THR A 205 8.20 -8.53 20.90
CA THR A 205 9.01 -8.87 22.09
C THR A 205 8.22 -8.99 23.40
N ASP A 206 6.94 -8.61 23.43
CA ASP A 206 6.15 -8.64 24.67
C ASP A 206 5.80 -10.07 25.09
N GLU A 207 5.86 -11.04 24.16
CA GLU A 207 5.58 -12.49 24.31
C GLU A 207 4.16 -12.83 24.82
N VAL A 208 3.42 -11.85 25.33
CA VAL A 208 2.08 -11.98 25.90
C VAL A 208 1.25 -10.74 25.62
N GLY A 209 -0.02 -10.94 25.27
CA GLY A 209 -1.00 -9.90 24.98
C GLY A 209 -2.36 -10.25 25.55
N ASN A 210 -3.07 -9.26 26.07
CA ASN A 210 -4.45 -9.43 26.54
C ASN A 210 -5.43 -9.08 25.42
N ILE A 211 -6.21 -10.06 24.96
CA ILE A 211 -7.19 -9.91 23.87
C ILE A 211 -8.65 -9.87 24.35
N SER A 212 -8.89 -9.64 25.65
CA SER A 212 -10.24 -9.60 26.25
C SER A 212 -11.20 -8.61 25.58
N SER A 213 -10.70 -7.50 25.04
CA SER A 213 -11.54 -6.51 24.35
C SER A 213 -12.10 -7.01 23.03
N ILE A 214 -11.53 -8.08 22.46
CA ILE A 214 -11.98 -8.68 21.20
C ILE A 214 -12.52 -10.09 21.42
N LEU A 215 -12.68 -10.58 22.65
CA LEU A 215 -13.32 -11.87 22.95
C LEU A 215 -14.79 -11.64 23.30
N GLU A 216 -15.65 -11.52 22.29
CA GLU A 216 -17.09 -11.23 22.49
C GLU A 216 -18.02 -12.33 21.99
N ASN A 217 -17.63 -13.05 20.92
CA ASN A 217 -18.48 -14.04 20.28
C ASN A 217 -17.93 -15.46 20.48
N GLU A 218 -18.86 -16.40 20.69
CA GLU A 218 -18.57 -17.83 20.56
C GLU A 218 -18.45 -18.14 19.05
N ASN A 219 -17.39 -18.85 18.66
CA ASN A 219 -17.06 -19.26 17.27
C ASN A 219 -16.31 -18.21 16.43
N SER A 220 -15.69 -17.21 17.07
CA SER A 220 -14.72 -16.34 16.39
C SER A 220 -13.45 -17.11 16.01
N THR A 221 -12.82 -16.68 14.91
CA THR A 221 -11.45 -17.11 14.57
C THR A 221 -10.49 -15.94 14.79
N PHE A 222 -9.33 -16.23 15.39
CA PHE A 222 -8.26 -15.26 15.57
C PHE A 222 -7.12 -15.56 14.61
N VAL A 223 -6.71 -14.55 13.85
CA VAL A 223 -5.55 -14.61 12.95
C VAL A 223 -4.42 -13.81 13.56
N VAL A 224 -3.36 -14.51 13.94
CA VAL A 224 -2.15 -13.94 14.55
C VAL A 224 -1.09 -13.79 13.47
N ILE A 225 -0.72 -12.56 13.16
CA ILE A 225 0.23 -12.20 12.11
C ILE A 225 1.48 -11.62 12.78
N LEU A 226 2.64 -12.17 12.49
CA LEU A 226 3.93 -11.57 12.83
C LEU A 226 4.44 -10.75 11.65
N GLU A 227 4.74 -9.48 11.89
CA GLU A 227 5.10 -8.55 10.82
C GLU A 227 6.16 -7.53 11.26
N GLN A 228 6.78 -6.92 10.25
CA GLN A 228 7.53 -5.68 10.34
C GLN A 228 6.59 -4.52 10.00
N SER A 229 6.52 -3.53 10.88
CA SER A 229 5.73 -2.31 10.65
C SER A 229 6.33 -1.49 9.50
N GLY A 230 5.47 -0.91 8.65
CA GLY A 230 5.87 -0.12 7.50
C GLY A 230 4.80 -0.08 6.40
N GLU A 231 5.19 0.29 5.19
CA GLU A 231 4.37 0.16 3.98
C GLU A 231 4.76 -1.12 3.22
N TYR A 232 3.78 -1.89 2.74
CA TYR A 232 4.02 -3.11 1.98
C TYR A 232 4.36 -2.80 0.53
N ALA A 233 5.43 -3.42 0.03
CA ALA A 233 5.83 -3.36 -1.38
C ALA A 233 5.16 -4.50 -2.16
N LEU A 234 3.90 -4.29 -2.54
CA LEU A 234 3.09 -5.30 -3.22
C LEU A 234 3.49 -5.48 -4.69
N VAL A 235 3.52 -6.73 -5.17
CA VAL A 235 3.83 -7.12 -6.55
C VAL A 235 2.61 -7.76 -7.20
N SER A 236 2.35 -7.46 -8.47
CA SER A 236 1.19 -8.06 -9.15
C SER A 236 1.40 -9.54 -9.42
N ASP A 237 0.45 -10.36 -8.98
CA ASP A 237 0.40 -11.80 -9.26
C ASP A 237 -0.48 -12.16 -10.46
N SER A 238 -1.04 -11.15 -11.13
CA SER A 238 -1.87 -11.37 -12.31
C SER A 238 -1.01 -11.54 -13.56
N LEU A 239 -1.39 -12.50 -14.40
CA LEU A 239 -0.81 -12.63 -15.75
C LEU A 239 -1.29 -11.52 -16.69
N ASN A 240 -2.32 -10.77 -16.29
CA ASN A 240 -2.91 -9.66 -17.01
C ASN A 240 -3.01 -8.41 -16.11
N PRO A 241 -1.87 -7.78 -15.75
CA PRO A 241 -1.88 -6.58 -14.93
C PRO A 241 -2.77 -5.50 -15.56
N SER A 242 -3.67 -4.92 -14.77
CA SER A 242 -4.81 -4.11 -15.25
C SER A 242 -4.38 -2.75 -15.81
N ILE A 243 -3.10 -2.39 -15.74
CA ILE A 243 -2.52 -1.20 -16.36
C ILE A 243 -1.06 -1.52 -16.72
N GLY A 244 -0.63 -1.27 -17.96
CA GLY A 244 0.78 -1.39 -18.42
C GLY A 244 1.72 -0.30 -17.86
N ILE A 245 1.42 0.15 -16.66
CA ILE A 245 2.18 1.06 -15.80
C ILE A 245 1.99 0.39 -14.43
N ASP A 246 2.91 -0.39 -13.89
CA ASP A 246 4.29 0.05 -13.75
C ASP A 246 4.42 1.15 -12.68
N VAL A 247 3.41 1.39 -11.82
CA VAL A 247 3.41 2.51 -10.86
C VAL A 247 4.33 2.21 -9.66
N PHE A 248 4.74 0.95 -9.49
CA PHE A 248 5.49 0.47 -8.32
C PHE A 248 6.82 -0.23 -8.68
N ASP A 249 7.08 -0.59 -9.94
CA ASP A 249 8.42 -1.05 -10.36
C ASP A 249 9.42 0.12 -10.49
N GLU A 250 10.22 0.31 -9.44
CA GLU A 250 11.67 0.46 -9.64
C GLU A 250 12.34 -0.92 -9.57
N ALA A 251 12.01 -1.83 -10.50
CA ALA A 251 12.75 -3.08 -10.68
C ALA A 251 13.76 -2.97 -11.85
N PRO A 252 14.99 -3.50 -11.69
CA PRO A 252 16.10 -3.22 -12.59
C PRO A 252 15.99 -4.09 -13.84
N SER A 253 15.67 -3.45 -14.97
CA SER A 253 15.84 -4.11 -16.26
C SER A 253 17.31 -4.51 -16.44
N THR A 254 17.53 -5.82 -16.55
CA THR A 254 18.83 -6.41 -16.88
C THR A 254 19.14 -6.15 -18.35
N ALA A 255 19.65 -4.96 -18.66
CA ALA A 255 20.39 -4.71 -19.89
C ALA A 255 21.38 -3.55 -19.74
N VAL A 256 22.66 -3.92 -19.84
CA VAL A 256 23.84 -3.10 -20.11
C VAL A 256 24.51 -2.42 -18.90
N LYS A 257 25.66 -3.02 -18.55
CA LYS A 257 26.72 -2.52 -17.68
C LYS A 257 27.04 -1.03 -17.89
N ASN A 258 27.32 -0.38 -16.76
CA ASN A 258 28.00 0.91 -16.59
C ASN A 258 27.17 2.16 -16.93
N ALA A 259 26.27 2.54 -16.02
CA ALA A 259 25.94 3.94 -15.82
C ALA A 259 26.13 4.27 -14.34
N GLN A 260 27.12 5.13 -14.09
CA GLN A 260 27.44 5.73 -12.82
C GLN A 260 26.17 6.37 -12.24
N SER A 261 25.71 5.90 -11.08
CA SER A 261 24.50 6.39 -10.41
C SER A 261 24.65 7.88 -10.13
N THR A 262 24.04 8.73 -10.96
CA THR A 262 23.95 10.16 -10.70
C THR A 262 23.01 10.38 -9.51
N PRO A 263 23.44 11.08 -8.45
CA PRO A 263 22.61 11.28 -7.28
C PRO A 263 21.28 11.98 -7.64
N PRO A 264 20.18 11.69 -6.93
CA PRO A 264 18.83 12.20 -7.24
C PRO A 264 18.77 13.73 -7.39
N SER A 265 19.61 14.45 -6.64
CA SER A 265 19.75 15.90 -6.71
C SER A 265 20.23 16.40 -8.07
N GLN A 266 21.06 15.64 -8.79
CA GLN A 266 21.51 15.99 -10.14
C GLN A 266 20.41 15.79 -11.17
N VAL A 267 19.59 14.75 -11.03
CA VAL A 267 18.43 14.49 -11.90
C VAL A 267 17.38 15.60 -11.71
N ALA A 268 17.06 15.95 -10.46
CA ALA A 268 16.14 17.04 -10.14
C ALA A 268 16.63 18.39 -10.70
N THR A 269 17.94 18.68 -10.60
CA THR A 269 18.53 19.91 -11.15
C THR A 269 18.41 19.94 -12.67
N LEU A 270 18.66 18.81 -13.34
CA LEU A 270 18.61 18.71 -14.79
C LEU A 270 17.19 18.95 -15.33
N TRP A 271 16.18 18.34 -14.70
CA TRP A 271 14.77 18.58 -15.06
C TRP A 271 14.33 20.01 -14.76
N THR A 272 14.79 20.60 -13.67
CA THR A 272 14.50 22.01 -13.35
C THR A 272 15.04 22.94 -14.43
N ILE A 273 16.27 22.72 -14.91
CA ILE A 273 16.86 23.50 -16.00
C ILE A 273 16.06 23.33 -17.30
N VAL A 274 15.65 22.11 -17.64
CA VAL A 274 14.82 21.83 -18.83
C VAL A 274 13.47 22.56 -18.76
N LEU A 275 12.80 22.51 -17.61
CA LEU A 275 11.52 23.19 -17.40
C LEU A 275 11.68 24.71 -17.50
N VAL A 276 12.71 25.29 -16.87
CA VAL A 276 12.97 26.73 -16.98
C VAL A 276 13.30 27.13 -18.41
N ALA A 277 14.09 26.33 -19.14
CA ALA A 277 14.40 26.57 -20.54
C ALA A 277 13.15 26.53 -21.43
N SER A 278 12.21 25.61 -21.15
CA SER A 278 10.94 25.50 -21.87
C SER A 278 10.04 26.73 -21.70
N LEU A 279 10.20 27.50 -20.61
CA LEU A 279 9.44 28.72 -20.34
C LEU A 279 10.04 29.98 -21.01
N LEU A 280 11.29 29.92 -21.49
CA LEU A 280 11.97 31.06 -22.11
C LEU A 280 11.20 31.69 -23.31
N PRO A 281 10.58 30.91 -24.23
CA PRO A 281 9.82 31.49 -25.33
C PRO A 281 8.62 32.31 -24.85
N ALA A 282 7.92 31.84 -23.81
CA ALA A 282 6.77 32.53 -23.24
C ALA A 282 7.18 33.83 -22.53
N ILE A 283 8.29 33.80 -21.79
CA ILE A 283 8.86 34.98 -21.13
C ILE A 283 9.31 36.02 -22.18
N TYR A 284 9.97 35.57 -23.26
CA TYR A 284 10.41 36.43 -24.35
C TYR A 284 9.22 37.10 -25.07
N MET A 285 8.17 36.32 -25.36
CA MET A 285 6.97 36.84 -26.01
C MET A 285 6.28 37.91 -25.14
N ARG A 286 6.13 37.66 -23.83
CA ARG A 286 5.57 38.61 -22.88
C ARG A 286 6.38 39.91 -22.80
N TYR A 287 7.71 39.81 -22.79
CA TYR A 287 8.60 40.98 -22.77
C TYR A 287 8.50 41.78 -24.07
N SER A 288 8.44 41.11 -25.22
CA SER A 288 8.31 41.76 -26.53
C SER A 288 7.02 42.58 -26.65
N ILE A 289 5.91 42.07 -26.10
CA ILE A 289 4.61 42.74 -26.10
C ILE A 289 4.65 43.97 -25.18
N ALA A 290 5.19 43.82 -23.97
CA ALA A 290 5.31 44.93 -23.02
C ALA A 290 6.22 46.08 -23.50
N SER A 291 7.14 45.79 -24.43
CA SER A 291 8.09 46.76 -24.97
C SER A 291 7.61 47.55 -26.21
N LYS A 292 6.43 47.24 -26.75
CA LYS A 292 5.85 48.01 -27.86
C LYS A 292 5.23 49.31 -27.33
N PRO A 293 5.65 50.50 -27.79
CA PRO A 293 4.98 51.75 -27.43
C PRO A 293 3.58 51.79 -28.05
N PRO A 294 2.60 52.48 -27.42
CA PRO A 294 1.26 52.61 -27.97
C PRO A 294 1.34 53.30 -29.33
N SER A 295 0.81 52.64 -30.37
CA SER A 295 0.65 53.23 -31.71
C SER A 295 -0.32 54.41 -31.61
N ALA A 296 0.16 55.60 -31.95
CA ALA A 296 -0.62 56.83 -32.02
C ALA A 296 -1.76 56.72 -33.06
N PRO A 297 -2.86 57.48 -32.90
CA PRO A 297 -4.06 57.30 -33.71
C PRO A 297 -3.83 57.76 -35.16
N LEU A 298 -4.44 57.03 -36.09
CA LEU A 298 -4.55 57.37 -37.51
C LEU A 298 -5.19 58.75 -37.67
N GLN A 299 -4.48 59.70 -38.27
CA GLN A 299 -5.09 60.87 -38.89
C GLN A 299 -5.66 60.48 -40.26
N GLN A 300 -6.90 60.91 -40.46
CA GLN A 300 -7.73 60.84 -41.67
C GLN A 300 -7.22 61.77 -42.79
N GLU A 301 -7.54 61.35 -44.04
CA GLU A 301 -7.63 62.13 -45.29
C GLU A 301 -6.30 62.69 -45.84
N GLU A 302 -5.98 62.63 -47.13
CA GLU A 302 -6.75 62.53 -48.38
C GLU A 302 -5.87 61.91 -49.48
#